data_AF-A0A7C3G1J5-F1
#
_entry.id   AF-A0A7C3G1J5-F1
#
_cell.length_a   1.000
_cell.length_b   1.000
_cell.length_c   1.000
_cell.angle_alpha   90.00
_cell.angle_beta   90.00
_cell.angle_gamma   90.00
#
_symmetry.space_group_name_H-M   'P 1'
#
loop_
_entity.id
_entity.type
_entity.pdbx_description
1 polymer ?
#
loop_
_entity_poly.entity_id
_entity_poly.type
_entity_poly.pdbx_seq_one_letter_code
_entity_poly.pdbx_strand_id
1 'polypeptide(L)'
;MTNSEWRMTAKRDKVLSVSAPVPPEQSIAWPRGKGRALLPLANNSDETIRLHLRGEDPDSACQFGFSLPGEANKSSGSVTLELSPGQVLSLPVSITPPPPSLLGLAPQTYHFTFTVINLSQKERAWTVMGRLKSKPIIGPGLLGVTGICLIALFVPLYRFIENRENREDAFSATPAAEASEAGALWPLLNRGVEQSAPQTPQLAPPDLESLTYEAMFKEVGAAYNLDWRMLAAMAYQESYLDPMAVGALQEMGLMQIMPATWNVWAPKAGVSDPFDPYSNLQVSATYQVYLREYFSGKGHPGNKWMLAAYNWGPDNALQVIESGADWGDVPLHVRRYVLKIMQTDSHPVLSDPRLQESVGGVRE
;
A
#
# COMPACT_ATOMS: atom_id res chain seq x y z
N MET A 1 -18.98 43.04 15.14
CA MET A 1 -20.33 43.53 15.46
C MET A 1 -21.29 42.59 14.74
N THR A 2 -22.00 41.65 15.35
CA THR A 2 -22.90 41.75 16.51
C THR A 2 -22.94 40.42 17.28
N ASN A 3 -22.55 40.43 18.56
CA ASN A 3 -22.82 39.36 19.52
C ASN A 3 -24.29 39.47 19.93
N SER A 4 -25.16 38.61 19.42
CA SER A 4 -26.50 38.41 20.01
C SER A 4 -26.38 37.43 21.17
N GLU A 5 -26.33 37.99 22.38
CA GLU A 5 -26.57 37.27 23.63
C GLU A 5 -27.96 36.63 23.60
N TRP A 6 -28.02 35.32 23.35
CA TRP A 6 -29.24 34.53 23.54
C TRP A 6 -29.44 34.31 25.04
N ARG A 7 -30.22 35.21 25.67
CA ARG A 7 -30.69 35.07 27.05
C ARG A 7 -31.43 33.73 27.22
N MET A 8 -30.83 32.80 27.97
CA MET A 8 -31.49 31.61 28.50
C MET A 8 -32.57 32.03 29.50
N THR A 9 -33.80 32.22 29.04
CA THR A 9 -34.93 32.54 29.90
C THR A 9 -35.45 31.27 30.58
N ALA A 10 -34.90 30.95 31.75
CA ALA A 10 -35.64 30.18 32.75
C ALA A 10 -36.90 30.97 33.12
N LYS A 11 -38.06 30.53 32.63
CA LYS A 11 -39.34 31.21 32.84
C LYS A 11 -39.93 30.71 34.16
N ARG A 12 -39.78 31.47 35.25
CA ARG A 12 -40.48 31.22 36.52
C ARG A 12 -41.98 31.49 36.31
N ASP A 13 -42.79 30.45 36.28
CA ASP A 13 -44.24 30.55 36.45
C ASP A 13 -44.60 30.38 37.94
N LYS A 14 -45.78 30.84 38.36
CA LYS A 14 -46.23 30.68 39.76
C LYS A 14 -46.47 29.20 40.13
N VAL A 15 -46.71 28.34 39.13
CA VAL A 15 -47.10 26.93 39.34
C VAL A 15 -45.91 25.98 39.15
N LEU A 16 -45.14 26.12 38.08
CA LEU A 16 -44.01 25.25 37.75
C LEU A 16 -42.78 26.08 37.39
N SER A 17 -41.63 25.73 37.95
CA SER A 17 -40.33 26.22 37.52
C SER A 17 -39.55 25.13 36.82
N VAL A 18 -39.23 25.36 35.54
CA VAL A 18 -38.34 24.52 34.73
C VAL A 18 -37.07 25.32 34.47
N SER A 19 -35.93 24.79 34.93
CA SER A 19 -34.63 25.43 34.73
C SER A 19 -33.89 24.84 33.54
N ALA A 20 -32.87 25.55 33.05
CA ALA A 20 -31.98 25.03 32.02
C ALA A 20 -31.34 23.71 32.47
N PRO A 21 -31.09 22.77 31.54
CA PRO A 21 -30.36 21.55 31.86
C PRO A 21 -28.95 21.90 32.36
N VAL A 22 -28.45 21.11 33.32
CA VAL A 22 -27.11 21.30 33.91
C VAL A 22 -26.24 20.07 33.60
N PRO A 23 -25.13 20.24 32.85
CA PRO A 23 -24.70 21.47 32.17
C PRO A 23 -25.57 21.80 30.93
N PRO A 24 -25.70 23.09 30.56
CA PRO A 24 -26.51 23.49 29.40
C PRO A 24 -25.82 23.18 28.06
N GLU A 25 -24.49 23.05 28.09
CA GLU A 25 -23.66 22.56 27.00
C GLU A 25 -22.69 21.52 27.52
N GLN A 26 -22.49 20.46 26.73
CA GLN A 26 -21.53 19.42 27.06
C GLN A 26 -20.84 18.89 25.81
N SER A 27 -19.61 18.41 25.98
CA SER A 27 -18.85 17.75 24.93
C SER A 27 -18.57 16.30 25.29
N ILE A 28 -18.76 15.40 24.33
CA ILE A 28 -18.55 13.96 24.49
C ILE A 28 -17.55 13.43 23.46
N ALA A 29 -16.86 12.35 23.83
CA ALA A 29 -15.92 11.62 22.99
C ALA A 29 -16.35 10.17 22.80
N TRP A 30 -16.05 9.59 21.63
CA TRP A 30 -16.40 8.22 21.25
C TRP A 30 -15.38 7.19 21.75
N PRO A 31 -15.73 5.89 21.87
CA PRO A 31 -16.96 5.24 21.39
C PRO A 31 -18.13 5.18 22.39
N ARG A 32 -17.96 5.65 23.63
CA ARG A 32 -18.96 5.54 24.71
C ARG A 32 -19.60 6.88 25.11
N GLY A 33 -19.43 7.89 24.28
CA GLY A 33 -19.92 9.24 24.53
C GLY A 33 -21.44 9.28 24.63
N LYS A 34 -21.97 9.39 25.85
CA LYS A 34 -23.38 9.72 26.10
C LYS A 34 -23.42 11.05 26.83
N GLY A 35 -24.22 11.98 26.34
CA GLY A 35 -24.50 13.20 27.05
C GLY A 35 -25.30 12.90 28.32
N ARG A 36 -25.00 13.60 29.41
CA ARG A 36 -25.73 13.52 30.68
C ARG A 36 -26.07 14.93 31.12
N ALA A 37 -27.31 15.17 31.49
CA ALA A 37 -27.76 16.43 32.05
C ALA A 37 -28.73 16.17 33.19
N LEU A 38 -28.76 17.08 34.15
CA LEU A 38 -29.81 17.15 35.15
C LEU A 38 -30.80 18.23 34.73
N LEU A 39 -32.09 17.89 34.70
CA LEU A 39 -33.17 18.82 34.41
C LEU A 39 -33.89 19.18 35.72
N PRO A 40 -33.66 20.38 36.30
CA PRO A 40 -34.30 20.78 37.55
C PRO A 40 -35.74 21.22 37.31
N LEU A 41 -36.65 20.58 38.02
CA LEU A 41 -38.09 20.83 38.02
C LEU A 41 -38.54 21.15 39.44
N ALA A 42 -39.33 22.20 39.63
CA ALA A 42 -39.88 22.54 40.93
C ALA A 42 -41.37 22.84 40.83
N ASN A 43 -42.18 22.14 41.64
CA ASN A 43 -43.59 22.45 41.82
C ASN A 43 -43.73 23.55 42.87
N ASN A 44 -44.18 24.73 42.45
CA ASN A 44 -44.40 25.89 43.31
C ASN A 44 -45.87 26.06 43.71
N SER A 45 -46.74 25.11 43.33
CA SER A 45 -48.16 25.13 43.66
C SER A 45 -48.48 24.29 44.90
N ASP A 46 -49.69 24.49 45.43
CA ASP A 46 -50.22 23.75 46.58
C ASP A 46 -50.86 22.40 46.19
N GLU A 47 -50.84 22.04 44.90
CA GLU A 47 -51.42 20.82 44.36
C GLU A 47 -50.36 19.91 43.72
N THR A 48 -50.63 18.59 43.69
CA THR A 48 -49.79 17.65 42.94
C THR A 48 -50.00 17.85 41.44
N ILE A 49 -48.89 18.07 40.72
CA ILE A 49 -48.92 18.28 39.26
C ILE A 49 -48.39 17.06 38.52
N ARG A 50 -49.05 16.70 37.42
CA ARG A 50 -48.57 15.68 36.48
C ARG A 50 -47.87 16.33 35.31
N LEU A 51 -46.62 15.94 35.09
CA LEU A 51 -45.77 16.46 34.03
C LEU A 51 -45.49 15.37 33.00
N HIS A 52 -45.66 15.71 31.73
CA HIS A 52 -45.16 14.92 30.61
C HIS A 52 -43.92 15.60 30.03
N LEU A 53 -42.81 14.88 29.96
CA LEU A 53 -41.54 15.38 29.47
C LEU A 53 -41.16 14.64 28.20
N ARG A 54 -40.70 15.39 27.21
CA ARG A 54 -40.20 14.84 25.95
C ARG A 54 -38.90 15.52 25.54
N GLY A 55 -37.95 14.72 25.08
CA GLY A 55 -36.74 15.22 24.43
C GLY A 55 -36.94 15.20 22.92
N GLU A 56 -36.65 16.31 22.27
CA GLU A 56 -36.74 16.45 20.81
C GLU A 56 -35.48 17.14 20.30
N ASP A 57 -35.05 16.76 19.11
CA ASP A 57 -34.06 17.50 18.34
C ASP A 57 -34.59 17.73 16.91
N PRO A 58 -34.20 18.83 16.23
CA PRO A 58 -34.74 19.19 14.93
C PRO A 58 -34.60 18.10 13.87
N ASP A 59 -33.52 17.32 13.94
CA ASP A 59 -33.17 16.30 12.96
C ASP A 59 -33.62 14.89 13.40
N SER A 60 -34.26 14.76 14.57
CA SER A 60 -34.63 13.48 15.21
C SER A 60 -33.48 12.48 15.29
N ALA A 61 -32.25 12.98 15.40
CA ALA A 61 -31.03 12.20 15.38
C ALA A 61 -30.66 11.64 16.77
N CYS A 62 -31.04 12.34 17.85
CA CYS A 62 -30.65 11.98 19.21
C CYS A 62 -31.70 11.07 19.87
N GLN A 63 -31.23 10.07 20.62
CA GLN A 63 -32.06 9.29 21.52
C GLN A 63 -32.00 9.86 22.94
N PHE A 64 -33.16 10.16 23.51
CA PHE A 64 -33.29 10.69 24.87
C PHE A 64 -33.74 9.60 25.83
N GLY A 65 -33.11 9.55 27.01
CA GLY A 65 -33.48 8.62 28.08
C GLY A 65 -33.65 9.36 29.40
N PHE A 66 -34.71 9.04 30.12
CA PHE A 66 -35.03 9.63 31.43
C PHE A 66 -34.91 8.55 32.50
N SER A 67 -34.27 8.87 33.62
CA SER A 67 -34.11 7.96 34.76
C SER A 67 -34.83 8.52 35.97
N LEU A 68 -35.96 7.95 36.39
CA LEU A 68 -36.67 8.41 37.58
C LEU A 68 -35.97 7.91 38.85
N PRO A 69 -35.82 8.74 39.90
CA PRO A 69 -35.27 8.27 41.16
C PRO A 69 -36.14 7.16 41.78
N GLY A 70 -35.55 6.01 42.05
CA GLY A 70 -36.26 4.84 42.61
C GLY A 70 -36.79 3.85 41.57
N GLU A 71 -36.73 4.16 40.27
CA GLU A 71 -37.03 3.21 39.20
C GLU A 71 -35.74 2.68 38.56
N ALA A 72 -35.64 1.36 38.41
CA ALA A 72 -34.49 0.73 37.76
C ALA A 72 -34.47 0.93 36.24
N ASN A 73 -35.64 1.17 35.63
CA ASN A 73 -35.82 1.20 34.20
C ASN A 73 -35.76 2.64 33.65
N LYS A 74 -35.07 2.80 32.52
CA LYS A 74 -34.99 4.07 31.80
C LYS A 74 -36.15 4.19 30.82
N SER A 75 -36.88 5.29 30.90
CA SER A 75 -37.92 5.62 29.90
C SER A 75 -37.28 6.27 28.68
N SER A 76 -37.63 5.79 27.47
CA SER A 76 -37.05 6.26 26.21
C SER A 76 -37.96 7.30 25.54
N GLY A 77 -37.38 8.41 25.08
CA GLY A 77 -38.05 9.47 24.29
C GLY A 77 -38.96 10.40 25.10
N SER A 78 -39.72 9.88 26.05
CA SER A 78 -40.58 10.67 26.95
C SER A 78 -40.74 9.99 28.31
N VAL A 79 -41.17 10.76 29.32
CA VAL A 79 -41.52 10.25 30.65
C VAL A 79 -42.64 11.07 31.26
N THR A 80 -43.53 10.42 32.01
CA THR A 80 -44.56 11.10 32.80
C THR A 80 -44.20 10.96 34.28
N LEU A 81 -44.25 12.04 35.04
CA LEU A 81 -43.94 12.04 36.47
C LEU A 81 -44.89 12.95 37.24
N GLU A 82 -45.01 12.69 38.54
CA GLU A 82 -45.79 13.51 39.47
C GLU A 82 -44.85 14.27 40.41
N LEU A 83 -45.14 15.55 40.64
CA LEU A 83 -44.44 16.36 41.64
C LEU A 83 -45.41 16.79 42.72
N SER A 84 -45.09 16.45 43.96
CA SER A 84 -45.82 16.91 45.15
C SER A 84 -45.66 18.42 45.35
N PRO A 85 -46.56 19.09 46.08
CA PRO A 85 -46.44 20.51 46.42
C PRO A 85 -45.08 20.84 47.04
N GLY A 86 -44.39 21.88 46.54
CA GLY A 86 -43.07 22.28 47.02
C GLY A 86 -41.90 21.35 46.65
N GLN A 87 -42.15 20.24 45.95
CA GLN A 87 -41.11 19.27 45.59
C GLN A 87 -40.19 19.82 44.49
N VAL A 88 -38.88 19.66 44.70
CA VAL A 88 -37.84 19.93 43.70
C VAL A 88 -37.22 18.60 43.26
N LEU A 89 -37.22 18.33 41.96
CA LEU A 89 -36.68 17.12 41.35
C LEU A 89 -35.63 17.48 40.30
N SER A 90 -34.42 16.96 40.46
CA SER A 90 -33.36 17.04 39.45
C SER A 90 -33.36 15.78 38.62
N LEU A 91 -34.11 15.76 37.53
CA LEU A 91 -34.31 14.57 36.70
C LEU A 91 -33.03 14.27 35.88
N PRO A 92 -32.38 13.11 36.06
CA PRO A 92 -31.29 12.67 35.20
C PRO A 92 -31.78 12.32 33.79
N VAL A 93 -31.16 12.97 32.81
CA VAL A 93 -31.42 12.75 31.39
C VAL A 93 -30.14 12.31 30.69
N SER A 94 -30.24 11.26 29.89
CA SER A 94 -29.19 10.80 28.98
C SER A 94 -29.53 11.16 27.54
N ILE A 95 -28.57 11.74 26.82
CA ILE A 95 -28.69 12.11 25.41
C ILE A 95 -27.68 11.27 24.63
N THR A 96 -28.16 10.39 23.75
CA THR A 96 -27.32 9.53 22.92
C THR A 96 -27.39 10.03 21.48
N PRO A 97 -26.34 10.69 20.96
CA PRO A 97 -26.31 11.11 19.56
C PRO A 97 -26.10 9.91 18.62
N PRO A 98 -26.34 10.06 17.31
CA PRO A 98 -25.98 9.03 16.35
C PRO A 98 -24.46 8.83 16.31
N PRO A 99 -23.97 7.67 15.80
CA PRO A 99 -22.55 7.46 15.57
C PRO A 99 -21.94 8.61 14.76
N PRO A 100 -20.74 9.08 15.14
CA PRO A 100 -20.12 10.24 14.52
C PRO A 100 -19.52 9.83 13.18
N SER A 101 -19.10 10.80 12.37
CA SER A 101 -18.21 10.49 11.24
C SER A 101 -16.89 9.88 11.75
N LEU A 102 -16.36 8.92 11.00
CA LEU A 102 -15.07 8.28 11.31
C LEU A 102 -13.93 9.32 11.37
N LEU A 103 -13.97 10.27 10.44
CA LEU A 103 -13.00 11.35 10.24
C LEU A 103 -13.71 12.71 10.28
N GLY A 104 -13.09 13.72 10.88
CA GLY A 104 -13.65 15.07 10.90
C GLY A 104 -12.69 16.14 11.40
N LEU A 105 -12.79 17.35 10.83
CA LEU A 105 -11.98 18.51 11.20
C LEU A 105 -12.60 19.35 12.31
N ALA A 106 -13.91 19.23 12.55
CA ALA A 106 -14.64 19.99 13.56
C ALA A 106 -15.62 19.11 14.35
N PRO A 107 -15.92 19.44 15.63
CA PRO A 107 -16.97 18.78 16.39
C PRO A 107 -18.36 19.04 15.79
N GLN A 108 -19.21 18.01 15.78
CA GLN A 108 -20.62 18.15 15.41
C GLN A 108 -21.43 18.63 16.62
N THR A 109 -22.27 19.64 16.43
CA THR A 109 -23.12 20.20 17.50
C THR A 109 -24.57 19.80 17.27
N TYR A 110 -25.16 19.11 18.23
CA TYR A 110 -26.58 18.78 18.25
C TYR A 110 -27.30 19.75 19.18
N HIS A 111 -28.33 20.39 18.64
CA HIS A 111 -29.25 21.23 19.40
C HIS A 111 -30.46 20.37 19.78
N PHE A 112 -30.80 20.34 21.06
CA PHE A 112 -31.97 19.61 21.53
C PHE A 112 -32.79 20.48 22.47
N THR A 113 -34.06 20.13 22.58
CA THR A 113 -35.02 20.80 23.44
C THR A 113 -35.76 19.78 24.30
N PHE A 114 -35.90 20.08 25.59
CA PHE A 114 -36.82 19.36 26.46
C PHE A 114 -38.11 20.15 26.57
N THR A 115 -39.20 19.53 26.16
CA THR A 115 -40.55 20.07 26.30
C THR A 115 -41.20 19.43 27.52
N VAL A 116 -41.63 20.26 28.46
CA VAL A 116 -42.33 19.87 29.69
C VAL A 116 -43.76 20.38 29.59
N ILE A 117 -44.74 19.48 29.62
CA ILE A 117 -46.16 19.80 29.52
C ILE A 117 -46.82 19.48 30.86
N ASN A 118 -47.51 20.45 31.45
CA ASN A 118 -48.34 20.21 32.62
C ASN A 118 -49.69 19.62 32.17
N LEU A 119 -49.91 18.34 32.45
CA LEU A 119 -51.13 17.61 32.10
C LEU A 119 -52.34 18.02 32.97
N SER A 120 -52.10 18.53 34.18
CA SER A 120 -53.14 18.99 35.10
C SER A 120 -53.77 20.33 34.66
N GLN A 121 -53.04 21.18 33.94
CA GLN A 121 -53.49 22.52 33.51
C GLN A 121 -53.59 22.68 31.98
N LYS A 122 -53.55 21.58 31.23
CA LYS A 122 -53.83 21.40 29.78
C LYS A 122 -53.17 22.30 28.73
N GLU A 123 -52.44 23.37 29.04
CA GLU A 123 -52.07 24.35 27.98
C GLU A 123 -50.68 25.00 28.05
N ARG A 124 -49.82 24.68 29.04
CA ARG A 124 -48.48 25.29 29.13
C ARG A 124 -47.38 24.27 28.89
N ALA A 125 -46.68 24.46 27.77
CA ALA A 125 -45.43 23.77 27.46
C ALA A 125 -44.25 24.70 27.81
N TRP A 126 -43.32 24.21 28.62
CA TRP A 126 -42.03 24.85 28.85
C TRP A 126 -40.98 24.15 28.00
N THR A 127 -40.25 24.91 27.21
CA THR A 127 -39.16 24.40 26.38
C THR A 127 -37.85 24.90 26.93
N VAL A 128 -36.94 23.99 27.27
CA VAL A 128 -35.56 24.33 27.64
C VAL A 128 -34.59 23.74 26.63
N MET A 129 -33.63 24.54 26.21
CA MET A 129 -32.68 24.15 25.17
C MET A 129 -31.36 23.67 25.78
N GLY A 130 -30.70 22.74 25.12
CA GLY A 130 -29.34 22.32 25.43
C GLY A 130 -28.52 22.06 24.17
N ARG A 131 -27.21 21.96 24.35
CA ARG A 131 -26.25 21.66 23.27
C ARG A 131 -25.36 20.48 23.63
N LEU A 132 -25.19 19.57 22.68
CA LEU A 132 -24.28 18.43 22.79
C LEU A 132 -23.27 18.49 21.65
N LYS A 133 -21.98 18.60 21.99
CA LYS A 133 -20.87 18.58 21.03
C LYS A 133 -20.24 17.19 21.00
N SER A 134 -20.37 16.50 19.88
CA SER A 134 -19.71 15.23 19.62
C SER A 134 -18.39 15.46 18.89
N LYS A 135 -17.27 15.03 19.48
CA LYS A 135 -15.97 15.06 18.80
C LYS A 135 -15.86 13.87 17.83
N PRO A 136 -15.23 14.05 16.65
CA PRO A 136 -14.94 12.95 15.74
C PRO A 136 -14.04 11.90 16.41
N ILE A 137 -14.10 10.66 15.91
CA ILE A 137 -13.25 9.56 16.41
C ILE A 137 -11.78 9.86 16.11
N ILE A 138 -11.51 10.26 14.86
CA ILE A 138 -10.20 10.72 14.41
C ILE A 138 -10.29 12.24 14.23
N GLY A 139 -9.83 12.98 15.23
CA GLY A 139 -9.83 14.45 15.22
C GLY A 139 -8.63 15.06 14.48
N PRO A 140 -8.59 16.40 14.37
CA PRO A 140 -7.56 17.12 13.60
C PRO A 140 -6.14 16.88 14.12
N GLY A 141 -5.96 16.65 15.43
CA GLY A 141 -4.66 16.30 16.00
C GLY A 141 -4.16 14.93 15.52
N LEU A 142 -5.02 13.91 15.57
CA LEU A 142 -4.65 12.57 15.10
C LEU A 142 -4.48 12.54 13.59
N LEU A 143 -5.35 13.24 12.84
CA LEU A 143 -5.19 13.47 11.40
C LEU A 143 -3.86 14.15 11.07
N GLY A 144 -3.48 15.16 11.85
CA GLY A 144 -2.21 15.87 11.74
C GLY A 144 -1.03 14.94 12.03
N VAL A 145 -1.09 14.15 13.11
CA VAL A 145 -0.05 13.16 13.43
C VAL A 145 0.03 12.07 12.36
N THR A 146 -1.09 11.52 11.90
CA THR A 146 -1.09 10.54 10.80
C THR A 146 -0.57 11.17 9.51
N GLY A 147 -0.92 12.42 9.23
CA GLY A 147 -0.38 13.17 8.09
C GLY A 147 1.12 13.39 8.22
N ILE A 148 1.61 13.78 9.40
CA ILE A 148 3.04 13.94 9.69
C ILE A 148 3.76 12.60 9.63
N CYS A 149 3.17 11.52 10.14
CA CYS A 149 3.74 10.18 10.07
C CYS A 149 3.75 9.66 8.63
N LEU A 150 2.67 9.90 7.86
CA LEU A 150 2.62 9.59 6.44
C LEU A 150 3.64 10.42 5.69
N ILE A 151 3.82 11.71 5.98
CA ILE A 151 4.90 12.53 5.42
C ILE A 151 6.27 12.03 5.92
N ALA A 152 6.41 11.59 7.16
CA ALA A 152 7.67 11.08 7.72
C ALA A 152 7.99 9.65 7.29
N LEU A 153 7.02 8.91 6.73
CA LEU A 153 7.21 7.61 6.06
C LEU A 153 7.37 7.82 4.56
N PHE A 154 6.51 8.65 3.96
CA PHE A 154 6.48 8.97 2.55
C PHE A 154 7.65 9.86 2.17
N VAL A 155 8.16 10.78 2.97
CA VAL A 155 9.36 11.55 2.62
C VAL A 155 10.60 10.66 2.56
N PRO A 156 10.90 9.77 3.52
CA PRO A 156 12.00 8.83 3.35
C PRO A 156 11.69 7.70 2.37
N LEU A 157 10.43 7.26 2.19
CA LEU A 157 10.07 6.28 1.17
C LEU A 157 10.11 6.88 -0.24
N TYR A 158 9.59 8.08 -0.43
CA TYR A 158 9.70 8.90 -1.63
C TYR A 158 11.16 9.26 -1.83
N ARG A 159 11.92 9.74 -0.85
CA ARG A 159 13.38 9.90 -0.98
C ARG A 159 14.12 8.59 -1.14
N PHE A 160 13.56 7.45 -0.80
CA PHE A 160 14.16 6.13 -1.03
C PHE A 160 13.83 5.61 -2.41
N ILE A 161 12.62 5.90 -2.95
CA ILE A 161 12.18 5.63 -4.31
C ILE A 161 12.82 6.63 -5.27
N GLU A 162 12.87 7.91 -4.93
CA GLU A 162 13.60 9.01 -5.58
C GLU A 162 15.10 8.90 -5.32
N ASN A 163 15.62 8.30 -4.23
CA ASN A 163 17.01 7.83 -4.21
C ASN A 163 17.14 6.48 -4.90
N ARG A 164 16.07 5.79 -5.27
CA ARG A 164 16.15 4.61 -6.13
C ARG A 164 16.10 5.02 -7.58
N GLU A 165 15.39 6.09 -7.91
CA GLU A 165 15.29 6.75 -9.21
C GLU A 165 16.43 7.75 -9.37
N ASN A 166 16.99 8.33 -8.31
CA ASN A 166 18.26 9.09 -8.32
C ASN A 166 19.45 8.23 -7.97
N ARG A 167 19.34 7.01 -7.42
CA ARG A 167 20.43 6.02 -7.51
C ARG A 167 20.29 5.21 -8.76
N GLU A 168 19.13 5.04 -9.35
CA GLU A 168 19.05 4.59 -10.74
C GLU A 168 19.56 5.74 -11.59
N ASP A 169 19.14 6.99 -11.45
CA ASP A 169 19.70 8.14 -12.20
C ASP A 169 21.10 8.59 -11.77
N ALA A 170 21.68 8.22 -10.61
CA ALA A 170 23.09 8.51 -10.26
C ALA A 170 24.01 7.29 -10.32
N PHE A 171 23.46 6.07 -10.39
CA PHE A 171 24.16 4.88 -10.86
C PHE A 171 24.02 4.75 -12.40
N SER A 172 23.06 5.45 -13.00
CA SER A 172 22.88 5.67 -14.46
C SER A 172 23.48 7.00 -14.89
N ALA A 173 23.57 8.02 -14.02
CA ALA A 173 24.41 9.20 -14.24
C ALA A 173 25.81 8.98 -13.63
N THR A 174 26.51 8.01 -14.19
CA THR A 174 27.78 8.40 -14.82
C THR A 174 27.36 9.43 -15.88
N PRO A 175 27.91 10.66 -15.93
CA PRO A 175 27.42 11.70 -16.84
C PRO A 175 27.14 11.07 -18.21
N ALA A 176 26.04 11.43 -18.88
CA ALA A 176 25.68 10.84 -20.17
C ALA A 176 26.78 11.01 -21.25
N ALA A 177 27.86 11.74 -20.97
CA ALA A 177 29.12 11.70 -21.69
C ALA A 177 29.95 10.43 -21.40
N GLU A 178 30.07 9.99 -20.14
CA GLU A 178 30.86 8.84 -19.68
C GLU A 178 30.12 7.48 -19.74
N ALA A 179 28.79 7.40 -19.68
CA ALA A 179 28.05 6.15 -19.92
C ALA A 179 27.75 5.90 -21.41
N SER A 180 27.54 6.97 -22.17
CA SER A 180 27.61 6.92 -23.64
C SER A 180 29.03 6.55 -24.05
N GLU A 181 30.06 7.10 -23.40
CA GLU A 181 31.42 6.61 -23.58
C GLU A 181 31.60 5.20 -23.02
N ALA A 182 31.08 4.73 -21.89
CA ALA A 182 31.31 3.35 -21.41
C ALA A 182 30.62 2.28 -22.29
N GLY A 183 29.42 2.57 -22.79
CA GLY A 183 28.73 1.74 -23.80
C GLY A 183 29.33 1.86 -25.20
N ALA A 184 29.88 3.03 -25.57
CA ALA A 184 30.66 3.23 -26.80
C ALA A 184 32.14 2.79 -26.69
N LEU A 185 32.64 2.63 -25.46
CA LEU A 185 33.96 2.14 -25.09
C LEU A 185 33.91 0.64 -24.87
N TRP A 186 32.75 0.01 -24.66
CA TRP A 186 32.66 -1.46 -24.65
C TRP A 186 33.20 -2.06 -25.97
N PRO A 187 32.84 -1.56 -27.17
CA PRO A 187 33.53 -1.92 -28.42
C PRO A 187 35.04 -1.54 -28.45
N LEU A 188 35.44 -0.42 -27.86
CA LEU A 188 36.85 0.06 -27.90
C LEU A 188 37.77 -0.64 -26.90
N LEU A 189 37.25 -1.11 -25.77
CA LEU A 189 37.88 -1.93 -24.74
C LEU A 189 37.90 -3.41 -25.14
N ASN A 190 36.95 -3.85 -25.99
CA ASN A 190 36.86 -5.21 -26.53
C ASN A 190 37.74 -5.51 -27.74
N ARG A 191 38.75 -4.69 -28.03
CA ARG A 191 39.77 -5.04 -29.03
C ARG A 191 40.53 -6.36 -28.68
N GLY A 192 40.43 -6.82 -27.43
CA GLY A 192 40.88 -8.16 -26.98
C GLY A 192 39.80 -9.27 -27.03
N VAL A 193 38.51 -8.94 -27.03
CA VAL A 193 37.39 -9.91 -27.11
C VAL A 193 37.15 -10.41 -28.54
N GLU A 194 37.58 -9.65 -29.56
CA GLU A 194 37.64 -10.15 -30.94
C GLU A 194 38.58 -11.35 -31.10
N GLN A 195 39.63 -11.47 -30.29
CA GLN A 195 40.65 -12.52 -30.43
C GLN A 195 40.39 -13.79 -29.61
N SER A 196 39.44 -13.77 -28.67
CA SER A 196 39.23 -14.83 -27.68
C SER A 196 37.78 -15.29 -27.54
N ALA A 197 36.90 -14.90 -28.46
CA ALA A 197 35.51 -15.37 -28.43
C ALA A 197 35.47 -16.91 -28.58
N PRO A 198 34.68 -17.62 -27.73
CA PRO A 198 34.55 -19.06 -27.82
C PRO A 198 34.03 -19.46 -29.21
N GLN A 199 34.46 -20.63 -29.69
CA GLN A 199 33.90 -21.19 -30.92
C GLN A 199 32.42 -21.51 -30.67
N THR A 200 31.55 -20.70 -31.27
CA THR A 200 30.11 -20.89 -31.16
C THR A 200 29.68 -22.12 -31.96
N PRO A 201 28.92 -23.06 -31.37
CA PRO A 201 28.30 -24.14 -32.13
C PRO A 201 27.37 -23.56 -33.21
N GLN A 202 27.58 -23.94 -34.47
CA GLN A 202 26.66 -23.57 -35.54
C GLN A 202 25.47 -24.54 -35.50
N LEU A 203 24.38 -24.13 -34.87
CA LEU A 203 23.14 -24.89 -34.86
C LEU A 203 22.37 -24.62 -36.16
N ALA A 204 21.77 -25.66 -36.73
CA ALA A 204 20.87 -25.51 -37.85
C ALA A 204 19.58 -24.82 -37.36
N PRO A 205 18.96 -23.93 -38.15
CA PRO A 205 17.68 -23.33 -37.77
C PRO A 205 16.64 -24.45 -37.56
N PRO A 206 16.05 -24.57 -36.37
CA PRO A 206 15.04 -25.59 -36.12
C PRO A 206 13.70 -25.18 -36.74
N ASP A 207 12.81 -26.16 -36.90
CA ASP A 207 11.39 -25.89 -37.13
C ASP A 207 10.72 -25.51 -35.80
N LEU A 208 10.53 -24.22 -35.57
CA LEU A 208 10.01 -23.69 -34.30
C LEU A 208 8.57 -24.13 -34.01
N GLU A 209 7.79 -24.50 -35.03
CA GLU A 209 6.39 -24.93 -34.86
C GLU A 209 6.29 -26.29 -34.18
N SER A 210 7.30 -27.16 -34.36
CA SER A 210 7.35 -28.50 -33.78
C SER A 210 8.30 -28.62 -32.58
N LEU A 211 9.16 -27.63 -32.36
CA LEU A 211 10.10 -27.59 -31.23
C LEU A 211 9.40 -27.08 -29.96
N THR A 212 9.50 -27.82 -28.85
CA THR A 212 9.04 -27.35 -27.55
C THR A 212 10.10 -26.51 -26.83
N TYR A 213 9.71 -25.65 -25.90
CA TYR A 213 10.66 -24.88 -25.09
C TYR A 213 11.67 -25.79 -24.35
N GLU A 214 11.23 -26.91 -23.79
CA GLU A 214 12.13 -27.87 -23.14
C GLU A 214 13.15 -28.46 -24.13
N ALA A 215 12.70 -28.85 -25.33
CA ALA A 215 13.58 -29.39 -26.36
C ALA A 215 14.60 -28.32 -26.82
N MET A 216 14.15 -27.08 -27.01
CA MET A 216 15.00 -25.93 -27.31
C MET A 216 16.09 -25.72 -26.25
N PHE A 217 15.72 -25.66 -24.97
CA PHE A 217 16.70 -25.50 -23.88
C PHE A 217 17.69 -26.67 -23.82
N LYS A 218 17.22 -27.91 -24.02
CA LYS A 218 18.08 -29.10 -24.05
C LYS A 218 19.07 -29.08 -25.20
N GLU A 219 18.63 -28.70 -26.39
CA GLU A 219 19.46 -28.62 -27.58
C GLU A 219 20.56 -27.55 -27.42
N VAL A 220 20.17 -26.33 -27.05
CA VAL A 220 21.14 -25.25 -26.83
C VAL A 220 22.04 -25.55 -25.63
N GLY A 221 21.48 -26.07 -24.53
CA GLY A 221 22.26 -26.49 -23.36
C GLY A 221 23.34 -27.51 -23.72
N ALA A 222 22.98 -28.55 -24.47
CA ALA A 222 23.92 -29.56 -24.94
C ALA A 222 25.01 -28.96 -25.84
N ALA A 223 24.64 -28.09 -26.78
CA ALA A 223 25.56 -27.49 -27.73
C ALA A 223 26.62 -26.60 -27.05
N TYR A 224 26.23 -25.82 -26.04
CA TYR A 224 27.11 -24.86 -25.35
C TYR A 224 27.71 -25.42 -24.05
N ASN A 225 27.46 -26.70 -23.75
CA ASN A 225 27.85 -27.35 -22.49
C ASN A 225 27.34 -26.54 -21.27
N LEU A 226 26.05 -26.22 -21.27
CA LEU A 226 25.32 -25.53 -20.21
C LEU A 226 24.18 -26.43 -19.72
N ASP A 227 23.86 -26.37 -18.42
CA ASP A 227 22.70 -27.08 -17.88
C ASP A 227 21.41 -26.45 -18.44
N TRP A 228 20.64 -27.21 -19.21
CA TRP A 228 19.38 -26.73 -19.79
C TRP A 228 18.38 -26.29 -18.73
N ARG A 229 18.42 -26.87 -17.52
CA ARG A 229 17.54 -26.47 -16.39
C ARG A 229 17.91 -25.09 -15.90
N MET A 230 19.20 -24.76 -15.91
CA MET A 230 19.69 -23.42 -15.58
C MET A 230 19.25 -22.40 -16.64
N LEU A 231 19.34 -22.75 -17.93
CA LEU A 231 18.84 -21.90 -19.02
C LEU A 231 17.33 -21.65 -18.91
N ALA A 232 16.54 -22.69 -18.62
CA ALA A 232 15.11 -22.55 -18.39
C ALA A 232 14.80 -21.70 -17.15
N ALA A 233 15.55 -21.88 -16.05
CA ALA A 233 15.40 -21.08 -14.84
C ALA A 233 15.74 -19.60 -15.07
N MET A 234 16.75 -19.31 -15.88
CA MET A 234 17.09 -17.96 -16.32
C MET A 234 15.93 -17.38 -17.14
N ALA A 235 15.50 -18.02 -18.22
CA ALA A 235 14.40 -17.54 -19.05
C ALA A 235 13.13 -17.25 -18.25
N TYR A 236 12.82 -18.09 -17.27
CA TYR A 236 11.70 -17.88 -16.35
C TYR A 236 11.90 -16.68 -15.42
N GLN A 237 13.12 -16.46 -14.93
CA GLN A 237 13.43 -15.32 -14.06
C GLN A 237 13.55 -13.99 -14.83
N GLU A 238 13.95 -14.05 -16.10
CA GLU A 238 14.13 -12.89 -16.98
C GLU A 238 12.81 -12.41 -17.57
N SER A 239 12.08 -13.28 -18.28
CA SER A 239 10.87 -12.88 -19.00
C SER A 239 9.64 -13.71 -18.63
N TYR A 240 9.74 -14.60 -17.65
CA TYR A 240 8.68 -15.57 -17.37
C TYR A 240 8.36 -16.43 -18.61
N LEU A 241 9.38 -16.82 -19.39
CA LEU A 241 9.25 -17.55 -20.67
C LEU A 241 8.56 -16.79 -21.81
N ASP A 242 8.34 -15.47 -21.67
CA ASP A 242 7.79 -14.63 -22.75
C ASP A 242 8.89 -14.25 -23.76
N PRO A 243 8.80 -14.67 -25.04
CA PRO A 243 9.77 -14.30 -26.06
C PRO A 243 9.60 -12.87 -26.58
N MET A 244 8.46 -12.22 -26.33
CA MET A 244 8.14 -10.86 -26.77
C MET A 244 8.41 -9.80 -25.69
N ALA A 245 8.90 -10.21 -24.52
CA ALA A 245 9.14 -9.31 -23.41
C ALA A 245 10.13 -8.19 -23.75
N VAL A 246 9.79 -6.97 -23.32
CA VAL A 246 10.66 -5.79 -23.37
C VAL A 246 10.82 -5.25 -21.95
N GLY A 247 12.04 -5.27 -21.45
CA GLY A 247 12.40 -4.80 -20.11
C GLY A 247 12.47 -3.28 -20.01
N ALA A 248 12.58 -2.76 -18.79
CA ALA A 248 12.61 -1.32 -18.51
C ALA A 248 13.87 -0.62 -19.07
N LEU A 249 14.98 -1.34 -19.20
CA LEU A 249 16.24 -0.86 -19.79
C LEU A 249 16.37 -1.29 -21.27
N GLN A 250 15.26 -1.65 -21.91
CA GLN A 250 15.17 -2.15 -23.28
C GLN A 250 15.81 -3.54 -23.47
N GLU A 251 15.85 -4.35 -22.42
CA GLU A 251 16.19 -5.76 -22.52
C GLU A 251 15.19 -6.48 -23.45
N MET A 252 15.69 -7.35 -24.33
CA MET A 252 14.85 -7.93 -25.39
C MET A 252 14.68 -9.44 -25.20
N GLY A 253 13.43 -9.87 -25.33
CA GLY A 253 13.01 -11.25 -25.54
C GLY A 253 13.25 -12.20 -24.37
N LEU A 254 13.26 -13.50 -24.70
CA LEU A 254 13.22 -14.63 -23.76
C LEU A 254 14.25 -14.57 -22.62
N MET A 255 15.45 -14.10 -22.91
CA MET A 255 16.59 -14.06 -21.99
C MET A 255 16.98 -12.63 -21.61
N GLN A 256 16.12 -11.65 -21.92
CA GLN A 256 16.29 -10.23 -21.59
C GLN A 256 17.69 -9.69 -21.96
N ILE A 257 18.07 -9.84 -23.23
CA ILE A 257 19.39 -9.42 -23.72
C ILE A 257 19.39 -7.91 -23.99
N MET A 258 20.34 -7.18 -23.39
CA MET A 258 20.55 -5.76 -23.67
C MET A 258 20.92 -5.51 -25.14
N PRO A 259 20.46 -4.41 -25.79
CA PRO A 259 20.78 -4.11 -27.18
C PRO A 259 22.28 -4.05 -27.49
N ALA A 260 23.08 -3.49 -26.58
CA ALA A 260 24.54 -3.45 -26.74
C ALA A 260 25.18 -4.86 -26.70
N THR A 261 24.63 -5.75 -25.88
CA THR A 261 25.07 -7.16 -25.81
C THR A 261 24.65 -7.90 -27.08
N TRP A 262 23.41 -7.71 -27.53
CA TRP A 262 22.89 -8.27 -28.78
C TRP A 262 23.79 -7.95 -29.97
N ASN A 263 24.15 -6.68 -30.16
CA ASN A 263 24.96 -6.21 -31.28
C ASN A 263 26.35 -6.86 -31.34
N VAL A 264 26.91 -7.28 -30.21
CA VAL A 264 28.22 -7.94 -30.14
C VAL A 264 28.10 -9.44 -30.37
N TRP A 265 27.07 -10.07 -29.82
CA TRP A 265 27.00 -11.53 -29.72
C TRP A 265 26.11 -12.19 -30.77
N ALA A 266 25.09 -11.50 -31.29
CA ALA A 266 24.24 -12.03 -32.35
C ALA A 266 25.02 -12.40 -33.63
N PRO A 267 25.99 -11.58 -34.11
CA PRO A 267 26.83 -11.96 -35.25
C PRO A 267 27.71 -13.20 -34.96
N LYS A 268 28.18 -13.35 -33.72
CA LYS A 268 29.01 -14.50 -33.28
C LYS A 268 28.18 -15.77 -33.13
N ALA A 269 26.90 -15.63 -32.82
CA ALA A 269 25.92 -16.72 -32.77
C ALA A 269 25.29 -17.02 -34.14
N GLY A 270 25.48 -16.15 -35.14
CA GLY A 270 24.92 -16.31 -36.47
C GLY A 270 23.41 -16.08 -36.55
N VAL A 271 22.87 -15.23 -35.67
CA VAL A 271 21.42 -14.97 -35.54
C VAL A 271 21.12 -13.47 -35.65
N SER A 272 19.85 -13.11 -35.91
CA SER A 272 19.48 -11.74 -36.26
C SER A 272 18.21 -11.19 -35.62
N ASP A 273 17.36 -12.02 -35.02
CA ASP A 273 16.10 -11.58 -34.40
C ASP A 273 16.13 -11.76 -32.86
N PRO A 274 16.11 -10.68 -32.07
CA PRO A 274 16.10 -10.76 -30.61
C PRO A 274 14.78 -11.24 -30.02
N PHE A 275 13.69 -11.23 -30.79
CA PHE A 275 12.38 -11.71 -30.37
C PHE A 275 12.11 -13.14 -30.85
N ASP A 276 12.97 -13.71 -31.69
CA ASP A 276 12.98 -15.14 -31.95
C ASP A 276 13.55 -15.87 -30.72
N PRO A 277 12.75 -16.71 -30.03
CA PRO A 277 13.16 -17.34 -28.76
C PRO A 277 14.43 -18.19 -28.89
N TYR A 278 14.61 -18.87 -30.02
CA TYR A 278 15.78 -19.70 -30.28
C TYR A 278 17.03 -18.85 -30.49
N SER A 279 16.94 -17.81 -31.33
CA SER A 279 17.99 -16.82 -31.55
C SER A 279 18.40 -16.12 -30.25
N ASN A 280 17.42 -15.69 -29.46
CA ASN A 280 17.64 -15.04 -28.18
C ASN A 280 18.38 -15.94 -27.18
N LEU A 281 17.98 -17.21 -27.11
CA LEU A 281 18.64 -18.22 -26.29
C LEU A 281 20.07 -18.51 -26.77
N GLN A 282 20.32 -18.60 -28.08
CA GLN A 282 21.67 -18.81 -28.62
C GLN A 282 22.61 -17.64 -28.27
N VAL A 283 22.13 -16.39 -28.35
CA VAL A 283 22.91 -15.21 -27.93
C VAL A 283 23.22 -15.27 -26.43
N SER A 284 22.21 -15.59 -25.61
CA SER A 284 22.41 -15.76 -24.17
C SER A 284 23.46 -16.84 -23.86
N ALA A 285 23.35 -18.01 -24.51
CA ALA A 285 24.28 -19.12 -24.30
C ALA A 285 25.71 -18.75 -24.72
N THR A 286 25.87 -18.08 -25.86
CA THR A 286 27.17 -17.58 -26.34
C THR A 286 27.80 -16.63 -25.32
N TYR A 287 27.01 -15.67 -24.82
CA TYR A 287 27.49 -14.70 -23.84
C TYR A 287 27.83 -15.36 -22.50
N GLN A 288 27.03 -16.33 -22.04
CA GLN A 288 27.31 -17.08 -20.81
C GLN A 288 28.61 -17.89 -20.90
N VAL A 289 28.89 -18.55 -22.03
CA VAL A 289 30.17 -19.27 -22.22
C VAL A 289 31.34 -18.29 -22.12
N TYR A 290 31.24 -17.13 -22.76
CA TYR A 290 32.26 -16.08 -22.63
C TYR A 290 32.47 -15.65 -21.18
N LEU A 291 31.39 -15.33 -20.45
CA LEU A 291 31.50 -14.92 -19.05
C LEU A 291 32.11 -16.03 -18.18
N ARG A 292 31.71 -17.29 -18.39
CA ARG A 292 32.26 -18.45 -17.67
C ARG A 292 33.76 -18.59 -17.89
N GLU A 293 34.23 -18.46 -19.13
CA GLU A 293 35.65 -18.52 -19.48
C GLU A 293 36.42 -17.33 -18.91
N TYR A 294 35.85 -16.12 -19.04
CA TYR A 294 36.43 -14.88 -18.52
C TYR A 294 36.70 -14.96 -17.01
N PHE A 295 35.69 -15.33 -16.21
CA PHE A 295 35.84 -15.46 -14.76
C PHE A 295 36.65 -16.69 -14.35
N SER A 296 36.61 -17.78 -15.13
CA SER A 296 37.51 -18.92 -14.90
C SER A 296 38.98 -18.52 -15.06
N GLY A 297 39.32 -17.71 -16.07
CA GLY A 297 40.66 -17.15 -16.27
C GLY A 297 41.12 -16.22 -15.14
N LYS A 298 40.18 -15.70 -14.35
CA LYS A 298 40.43 -14.88 -13.15
C LYS A 298 40.43 -15.69 -11.85
N GLY A 299 40.45 -17.02 -11.91
CA GLY A 299 40.47 -17.90 -10.73
C GLY A 299 39.10 -18.15 -10.09
N HIS A 300 38.02 -17.79 -10.77
CA HIS A 300 36.65 -17.93 -10.31
C HIS A 300 35.81 -18.84 -11.23
N PRO A 301 36.14 -20.14 -11.32
CA PRO A 301 35.44 -21.07 -12.21
C PRO A 301 34.01 -21.35 -11.75
N GLY A 302 33.21 -21.88 -12.68
CA GLY A 302 31.83 -22.29 -12.44
C GLY A 302 30.80 -21.19 -12.71
N ASN A 303 29.54 -21.46 -12.36
CA ASN A 303 28.41 -20.66 -12.82
C ASN A 303 28.13 -19.42 -11.95
N LYS A 304 28.67 -19.37 -10.73
CA LYS A 304 28.31 -18.36 -9.72
C LYS A 304 28.61 -16.93 -10.19
N TRP A 305 29.85 -16.68 -10.63
CA TRP A 305 30.27 -15.36 -11.10
C TRP A 305 29.81 -15.06 -12.52
N MET A 306 29.68 -16.09 -13.37
CA MET A 306 29.03 -15.99 -14.67
C MET A 306 27.59 -15.45 -14.54
N LEU A 307 26.77 -16.05 -13.67
CA LEU A 307 25.38 -15.62 -13.44
C LEU A 307 25.31 -14.22 -12.80
N ALA A 308 26.23 -13.90 -11.89
CA ALA A 308 26.31 -12.57 -11.30
C ALA A 308 26.63 -11.50 -12.36
N ALA A 309 27.60 -11.78 -13.24
CA ALA A 309 27.98 -10.89 -14.32
C ALA A 309 26.92 -10.75 -15.41
N TYR A 310 26.14 -11.82 -15.65
CA TYR A 310 25.01 -11.75 -16.57
C TYR A 310 23.94 -10.78 -16.06
N ASN A 311 23.61 -10.84 -14.76
CA ASN A 311 22.56 -10.02 -14.15
C ASN A 311 23.00 -8.59 -13.78
N TRP A 312 24.25 -8.41 -13.35
CA TRP A 312 24.74 -7.15 -12.78
C TRP A 312 25.87 -6.51 -13.59
N GLY A 313 26.25 -7.10 -14.71
CA GLY A 313 27.32 -6.65 -15.58
C GLY A 313 28.70 -7.23 -15.18
N PRO A 314 29.56 -7.54 -16.16
CA PRO A 314 30.88 -8.13 -15.91
C PRO A 314 31.82 -7.20 -15.15
N ASP A 315 31.76 -5.88 -15.38
CA ASP A 315 32.67 -4.92 -14.74
C ASP A 315 32.40 -4.79 -13.24
N ASN A 316 31.13 -4.78 -12.84
CA ASN A 316 30.74 -4.76 -11.43
C ASN A 316 31.20 -6.04 -10.72
N ALA A 317 31.02 -7.21 -11.36
CA ALA A 317 31.51 -8.48 -10.82
C ALA A 317 33.05 -8.50 -10.72
N LEU A 318 33.75 -7.98 -11.73
CA LEU A 318 35.21 -7.87 -11.73
C LEU A 318 35.71 -6.94 -10.63
N GLN A 319 35.07 -5.78 -10.43
CA GLN A 319 35.46 -4.82 -9.40
C GLN A 319 35.41 -5.44 -7.99
N VAL A 320 34.39 -6.24 -7.69
CA VAL A 320 34.31 -6.97 -6.41
C VAL A 320 35.50 -7.94 -6.28
N ILE A 321 35.77 -8.72 -7.31
CA ILE A 321 36.90 -9.67 -7.34
C ILE A 321 38.25 -8.95 -7.14
N GLU A 322 38.49 -7.86 -7.88
CA GLU A 322 39.76 -7.13 -7.85
C GLU A 322 39.96 -6.34 -6.55
N SER A 323 38.89 -5.95 -5.88
CA SER A 323 38.95 -5.32 -4.54
C SER A 323 39.35 -6.28 -3.42
N GLY A 324 39.36 -7.60 -3.68
CA GLY A 324 39.58 -8.64 -2.67
C GLY A 324 38.37 -8.89 -1.76
N ALA A 325 37.22 -8.30 -2.10
CA ALA A 325 35.94 -8.53 -1.44
C ALA A 325 35.43 -9.95 -1.67
N ASP A 326 34.57 -10.44 -0.78
CA ASP A 326 34.06 -11.81 -0.84
C ASP A 326 32.69 -11.88 -1.54
N TRP A 327 32.15 -13.10 -1.68
CA TRP A 327 30.84 -13.30 -2.30
C TRP A 327 29.71 -12.60 -1.51
N GLY A 328 29.84 -12.43 -0.21
CA GLY A 328 28.90 -11.73 0.65
C GLY A 328 28.78 -10.23 0.34
N ASP A 329 29.82 -9.64 -0.24
CA ASP A 329 29.85 -8.23 -0.67
C ASP A 329 29.11 -7.99 -2.00
N VAL A 330 28.84 -9.05 -2.77
CA VAL A 330 27.95 -8.98 -3.94
C VAL A 330 26.55 -8.53 -3.50
N PRO A 331 25.91 -7.57 -4.19
CA PRO A 331 24.61 -7.05 -3.78
C PRO A 331 23.58 -8.17 -3.58
N LEU A 332 22.75 -8.00 -2.54
CA LEU A 332 21.80 -9.03 -2.12
C LEU A 332 20.84 -9.48 -3.24
N HIS A 333 20.44 -8.56 -4.12
CA HIS A 333 19.55 -8.90 -5.24
C HIS A 333 20.22 -9.83 -6.26
N VAL A 334 21.50 -9.59 -6.58
CA VAL A 334 22.31 -10.44 -7.47
C VAL A 334 22.54 -11.81 -6.84
N ARG A 335 22.89 -11.86 -5.54
CA ARG A 335 23.04 -13.14 -4.83
C ARG A 335 21.75 -13.96 -4.85
N ARG A 336 20.58 -13.32 -4.67
CA ARG A 336 19.28 -13.98 -4.74
C ARG A 336 18.96 -14.49 -6.14
N TYR A 337 19.28 -13.72 -7.18
CA TYR A 337 19.16 -14.14 -8.58
C TYR A 337 19.96 -15.42 -8.82
N VAL A 338 21.23 -15.43 -8.46
CA VAL A 338 22.13 -16.58 -8.61
C VAL A 338 21.62 -17.80 -7.83
N LEU A 339 21.21 -17.61 -6.58
CA LEU A 339 20.68 -18.69 -5.74
C LEU A 339 19.40 -19.32 -6.29
N LYS A 340 18.52 -18.54 -6.94
CA LYS A 340 17.32 -19.08 -7.57
C LYS A 340 17.66 -19.95 -8.77
N ILE A 341 18.51 -19.45 -9.66
CA ILE A 341 18.88 -20.14 -10.90
C ILE A 341 19.70 -21.41 -10.62
N MET A 342 20.54 -21.40 -9.59
CA MET A 342 21.34 -22.58 -9.22
C MET A 342 20.52 -23.73 -8.60
N GLN A 343 19.23 -23.54 -8.28
CA GLN A 343 18.35 -24.61 -7.78
C GLN A 343 17.79 -25.45 -8.94
N THR A 344 18.67 -25.98 -9.79
CA THR A 344 18.29 -26.55 -11.09
C THR A 344 17.36 -27.76 -10.99
N ASP A 345 17.42 -28.56 -9.93
CA ASP A 345 16.56 -29.75 -9.76
C ASP A 345 15.19 -29.47 -9.13
N SER A 346 15.00 -28.31 -8.51
CA SER A 346 13.78 -27.95 -7.78
C SER A 346 13.18 -26.62 -8.22
N HIS A 347 13.67 -26.04 -9.32
CA HIS A 347 13.18 -24.76 -9.80
C HIS A 347 11.72 -24.91 -10.31
N PRO A 348 10.80 -23.98 -9.96
CA PRO A 348 9.39 -24.07 -10.36
C PRO A 348 9.16 -24.20 -11.88
N VAL A 349 10.09 -23.66 -12.69
CA VAL A 349 10.02 -23.75 -14.16
C VAL A 349 9.94 -25.19 -14.67
N LEU A 350 10.53 -26.17 -13.98
CA LEU A 350 10.51 -27.57 -14.43
C LEU A 350 9.11 -28.19 -14.39
N SER A 351 8.19 -27.58 -13.67
CA SER A 351 6.77 -27.94 -13.63
C SER A 351 5.88 -26.99 -14.44
N ASP A 352 6.46 -25.99 -15.11
CA ASP A 352 5.70 -25.03 -15.90
C ASP A 352 5.21 -25.70 -17.20
N PRO A 353 3.90 -25.69 -17.49
CA PRO A 353 3.35 -26.34 -18.68
C PRO A 353 3.88 -25.75 -19.99
N ARG A 354 4.32 -24.49 -19.99
CA ARG A 354 4.86 -23.82 -21.19
C ARG A 354 6.16 -24.45 -21.69
N LEU A 355 6.85 -25.23 -20.86
CA LEU A 355 7.99 -26.03 -21.33
C LEU A 355 7.59 -27.05 -22.41
N GLN A 356 6.33 -27.48 -22.45
CA GLN A 356 5.80 -28.41 -23.46
C GLN A 356 5.12 -27.70 -24.63
N GLU A 357 4.99 -26.37 -24.59
CA GLU A 357 4.40 -25.59 -25.68
C GLU A 357 5.39 -25.45 -26.84
N SER A 358 4.85 -25.35 -28.07
CA SER A 358 5.66 -25.09 -29.25
C SER A 358 6.21 -23.66 -29.21
N VAL A 359 7.46 -23.53 -29.64
CA VAL A 359 8.19 -22.26 -29.66
C VAL A 359 7.60 -21.29 -30.71
N GLY A 360 7.02 -21.81 -31.80
CA GLY A 360 6.36 -21.04 -32.87
C GLY A 360 4.96 -20.52 -32.54
N GLY A 361 4.28 -21.09 -31.54
CA GLY A 361 2.88 -20.78 -31.23
C GLY A 361 2.63 -19.40 -30.57
N VAL A 362 3.67 -18.62 -30.30
CA VAL A 362 3.61 -17.35 -29.53
C VAL A 362 3.41 -16.12 -30.43
N ARG A 363 3.00 -16.29 -31.69
CA ARG A 363 2.98 -15.23 -32.72
C ARG A 363 1.65 -14.44 -32.89
N GLU A 364 0.72 -14.46 -31.94
CA GLU A 364 -0.55 -13.69 -32.04
C GLU A 364 -0.62 -12.44 -31.16
#